data_AF-A0A444VN84-F1
#
_entry.id   AF-A0A444VN84-F1
#
_cell.length_a   1.000
_cell.length_b   1.000
_cell.length_c   1.000
_cell.angle_alpha   90.00
_cell.angle_beta   90.00
_cell.angle_gamma   90.00
#
_symmetry.space_group_name_H-M   'P 1'
#
loop_
_entity.id
_entity.type
_entity.pdbx_description
1 polymer ?
#
loop_
_entity_poly.entity_id
_entity_poly.type
_entity_poly.pdbx_seq_one_letter_code
_entity_poly.pdbx_strand_id
1 'polypeptide(L)' 'MNQIQMAQLNAWITDTYGSPAILAHYLDLAVEMLFYLERDSFEQMEIQNVVTALKGMERVIR' A
#
# COMPACT_ATOMS: atom_id res chain seq x y z
N MET A 1 3.47 4.53 15.85
CA MET A 1 2.09 4.32 16.37
C MET A 1 2.17 3.61 17.70
N ASN A 2 1.28 3.94 18.63
CA ASN A 2 1.15 3.20 19.89
C ASN A 2 0.29 1.93 19.70
N GLN A 3 0.20 1.09 20.74
CA GLN A 3 -0.53 -0.18 20.70
C GLN A 3 -2.03 -0.02 20.40
N ILE A 4 -2.67 1.04 20.92
CA ILE A 4 -4.09 1.31 20.70
C ILE A 4 -4.35 1.64 19.23
N GLN A 5 -3.50 2.49 18.64
CA GLN A 5 -3.57 2.84 17.22
C GLN A 5 -3.35 1.63 16.31
N MET A 6 -2.43 0.74 16.66
CA MET A 6 -2.19 -0.51 15.91
C MET A 6 -3.40 -1.45 15.95
N ALA A 7 -4.03 -1.61 17.12
CA ALA A 7 -5.22 -2.44 17.26
C ALA A 7 -6.41 -1.88 16.46
N GLN A 8 -6.62 -0.56 16.50
CA GLN A 8 -7.67 0.10 15.72
C GLN A 8 -7.45 -0.03 14.22
N LEU A 9 -6.21 0.17 13.75
CA LEU A 9 -5.85 -0.01 12.34
C LEU A 9 -6.12 -1.45 11.89
N ASN A 10 -5.67 -2.44 12.66
CA ASN A 10 -5.91 -3.85 12.32
C ASN A 10 -7.39 -4.21 12.31
N ALA A 11 -8.20 -3.63 13.20
CA ALA A 11 -9.64 -3.85 13.20
C ALA A 11 -10.29 -3.29 11.92
N TRP A 12 -9.95 -2.08 11.50
CA TRP A 12 -10.46 -1.49 10.25
C TRP A 12 -10.02 -2.26 9.01
N ILE A 13 -8.75 -2.68 8.97
CA ILE A 13 -8.22 -3.49 7.87
C ILE A 13 -8.95 -4.83 7.79
N THR A 14 -9.18 -5.49 8.92
CA THR A 14 -9.87 -6.78 8.97
C THR A 14 -11.32 -6.64 8.53
N ASP A 15 -12.01 -5.58 8.97
CA ASP A 15 -13.41 -5.29 8.59
C ASP A 15 -13.56 -5.02 7.08
N THR A 16 -12.59 -4.32 6.47
CA THR A 16 -12.68 -3.92 5.06
C THR A 16 -12.06 -4.96 4.10
N TYR A 17 -10.91 -5.52 4.45
CA TYR A 17 -10.09 -6.36 3.56
C TYR A 17 -10.00 -7.83 4.04
N GLY A 18 -10.60 -8.17 5.17
CA GLY A 18 -10.58 -9.52 5.75
C GLY A 18 -9.30 -9.85 6.52
N SER A 19 -8.13 -9.37 6.07
CA SER A 19 -6.88 -9.48 6.84
C SER A 19 -5.81 -8.49 6.36
N PRO A 20 -4.81 -8.16 7.20
CA PRO A 20 -3.64 -7.38 6.80
C PRO A 20 -2.87 -7.98 5.61
N ALA A 21 -2.83 -9.32 5.51
CA ALA A 21 -2.16 -10.01 4.41
C ALA A 21 -2.84 -9.76 3.06
N ILE A 22 -4.18 -9.68 3.04
CA ILE A 22 -4.95 -9.38 1.82
C ILE A 22 -4.70 -7.94 1.37
N LEU A 23 -4.69 -6.98 2.31
CA LEU A 23 -4.34 -5.59 2.00
C LEU A 23 -2.91 -5.48 1.46
N ALA A 24 -1.93 -6.17 2.07
CA ALA A 24 -0.55 -6.20 1.58
C ALA A 24 -0.47 -6.72 0.14
N HIS A 25 -1.21 -7.78 -0.17
CA HIS A 25 -1.28 -8.30 -1.54
C HIS A 25 -1.84 -7.27 -2.54
N TYR A 26 -2.86 -6.51 -2.18
CA TYR A 26 -3.37 -5.44 -3.05
C TYR A 26 -2.37 -4.29 -3.24
N LEU A 27 -1.57 -3.96 -2.23
CA LEU A 27 -0.50 -2.97 -2.37
C LEU A 27 0.61 -3.46 -3.31
N ASP A 28 0.97 -4.74 -3.24
CA ASP A 28 1.92 -5.37 -4.17
C ASP A 28 1.40 -5.28 -5.61
N LEU A 29 0.12 -5.64 -5.83
CA LEU A 29 -0.53 -5.50 -7.14
C LEU A 29 -0.58 -4.05 -7.63
N ALA A 30 -0.83 -3.08 -6.74
CA ALA A 30 -0.81 -1.67 -7.10
C ALA A 30 0.57 -1.20 -7.58
N VAL A 31 1.66 -1.72 -6.98
CA VAL A 31 3.02 -1.48 -7.48
C VAL A 31 3.22 -2.14 -8.85
N GLU A 32 2.72 -3.36 -9.04
CA GLU A 32 2.77 -4.06 -10.34
C GLU A 32 2.03 -3.29 -11.44
N MET A 33 0.89 -2.65 -11.12
CA MET A 33 0.13 -1.85 -12.08
C MET A 33 0.92 -0.66 -12.64
N LEU A 34 1.88 -0.12 -11.88
CA LEU A 34 2.72 1.00 -12.34
C LEU A 34 3.66 0.61 -13.49
N PHE A 35 3.96 -0.69 -13.66
CA PHE A 35 4.75 -1.17 -14.80
C PHE A 35 3.98 -1.11 -16.13
N TYR A 36 2.66 -0.94 -16.09
CA TYR A 36 1.80 -0.85 -17.26
C TYR A 36 1.42 0.59 -17.65
N LEU A 37 1.99 1.59 -16.98
CA LEU A 37 1.79 2.99 -17.34
C LEU A 37 2.35 3.26 -18.74
N GLU A 38 1.61 4.03 -19.54
CA GLU A 38 2.10 4.50 -20.83
C GLU A 38 3.30 5.44 -20.63
N ARG A 39 4.22 5.44 -21.59
CA ARG A 39 5.39 6.35 -21.55
C ARG A 39 4.90 7.79 -21.49
N ASP A 40 5.62 8.61 -20.73
CA ASP A 40 5.37 10.03 -20.55
C ASP A 40 4.00 10.38 -19.93
N SER A 41 3.29 9.40 -19.34
CA SER A 41 2.05 9.65 -18.58
C SER A 41 2.30 10.32 -17.23
N PHE A 42 3.46 10.07 -16.62
CA PHE A 42 3.88 10.62 -15.34
C PHE A 42 5.38 10.89 -15.37
N GLU A 43 5.83 11.86 -14.60
CA GLU A 43 7.26 12.04 -14.34
C GLU A 43 7.79 10.88 -13.50
N GLN A 44 9.07 10.54 -13.71
CA GLN A 44 9.72 9.47 -12.95
C GLN A 44 9.64 9.70 -11.44
N MET A 45 9.74 10.96 -10.99
CA MET A 45 9.65 11.33 -9.58
C MET A 45 8.27 11.05 -9.00
N GLU A 46 7.19 11.26 -9.77
CA GLU A 46 5.83 10.98 -9.34
C GLU A 46 5.63 9.48 -9.12
N ILE A 47 6.08 8.65 -10.07
CA ILE A 47 6.02 7.18 -9.95
C ILE A 47 6.82 6.71 -8.72
N GLN A 48 8.03 7.24 -8.52
CA GLN A 48 8.86 6.88 -7.37
C GLN A 48 8.21 7.25 -6.04
N ASN A 49 7.55 8.41 -5.96
CA ASN A 49 6.82 8.85 -4.77
C ASN A 49 5.65 7.90 -4.46
N VAL A 50 4.88 7.50 -5.49
CA VAL A 50 3.79 6.53 -5.32
C VAL A 50 4.32 5.19 -4.85
N VAL A 51 5.36 4.63 -5.51
CA VAL A 51 5.97 3.36 -5.10
C VAL A 51 6.47 3.42 -3.65
N THR A 52 7.08 4.53 -3.26
CA THR A 52 7.59 4.73 -1.90
C THR A 52 6.45 4.75 -0.88
N ALA A 53 5.34 5.42 -1.19
CA ALA A 53 4.16 5.46 -0.35
C ALA A 53 3.52 4.06 -0.20
N LEU A 54 3.34 3.33 -1.31
CA LEU A 54 2.77 1.98 -1.30
C LEU A 54 3.61 1.02 -0.45
N LYS A 55 4.93 0.98 -0.66
CA LYS A 55 5.85 0.15 0.15
C LYS A 55 5.93 0.62 1.61
N GLY A 56 5.76 1.91 1.85
CA GLY A 56 5.67 2.46 3.20
C GLY A 56 4.46 1.92 3.96
N MET A 57 3.29 1.89 3.31
CA MET A 57 2.08 1.31 3.89
C MET A 57 2.22 -0.18 4.13
N GLU A 58 2.79 -0.92 3.17
CA GLU A 58 3.05 -2.35 3.29
C GLU A 58 3.89 -2.70 4.53
N ARG A 59 4.93 -1.89 4.83
CA ARG A 59 5.77 -2.05 6.03
C ARG A 59 5.05 -1.77 7.35
N VAL A 60 3.95 -1.01 7.33
CA VAL A 60 3.18 -0.71 8.53
C VAL A 60 2.22 -1.85 8.86
N ILE A 61 1.73 -2.57 7.84
CA ILE A 61 0.73 -3.62 7.97
C ILE A 61 1.30 -5.04 8.09
N ARG A 62 2.57 -5.26 7.72
CA ARG A 62 3.31 -6.52 7.95
C ARG A 62 4.06 -6.48 9.29
#